data_AF-A0A372GL69-F1
#
_entry.id   AF-A0A372GL69-F1
#
_cell.length_a   1.000
_cell.length_b   1.000
_cell.length_c   1.000
_cell.angle_alpha   90.00
_cell.angle_beta   90.00
_cell.angle_gamma   90.00
#
_symmetry.space_group_name_H-M   'P 1'
#
loop_
_entity.id
_entity.type
_entity.pdbx_description
1 polymer ?
#
loop_
_entity_poly.entity_id
_entity_poly.type
_entity_poly.pdbx_seq_one_letter_code
_entity_poly.pdbx_strand_id
1 'polypeptide(L)'
;MTEQDDLLSRVAARARQESGAALTPATPEQIKEAETSLGFSLPPLLARLYQEVGNGGFGPDYQLLPLIASEGQTAVSTYHAEQAPHQWPTGVLPILHWGCAMYAAVDCTVPQAPVLLFEPNVIAEDNWSDAWFLDADNLSHWLRTWLSGKAWYLDEEMTGEGYSAPQPWPQAKHRLT
;
A
#
# COMPACT_ATOMS: atom_id res chain seq x y z
N MET A 1 16.85 15.57 -12.50
CA MET A 1 15.79 14.56 -12.34
C MET A 1 16.29 13.55 -11.32
N THR A 2 15.60 13.39 -10.20
CA THR A 2 15.99 12.44 -9.15
C THR A 2 15.53 11.02 -9.51
N GLU A 3 16.09 9.99 -8.87
CA GLU A 3 15.62 8.60 -9.05
C GLU A 3 14.13 8.42 -8.68
N GLN A 4 13.64 9.24 -7.75
CA GLN A 4 12.25 9.23 -7.33
C GLN A 4 11.33 9.86 -8.38
N ASP A 5 11.78 10.92 -9.07
CA ASP A 5 11.04 11.54 -10.17
C ASP A 5 10.94 10.60 -11.39
N ASP A 6 12.01 9.86 -11.69
CA ASP A 6 12.00 8.81 -12.73
C ASP A 6 10.99 7.72 -12.38
N LEU A 7 11.01 7.24 -11.13
CA LEU A 7 10.07 6.23 -10.66
C LEU A 7 8.62 6.70 -10.81
N LEU A 8 8.30 7.90 -10.34
CA LEU A 8 6.95 8.47 -10.45
C LEU A 8 6.50 8.64 -11.91
N SER A 9 7.41 9.08 -12.77
CA SER A 9 7.13 9.21 -14.21
C SER A 9 6.81 7.86 -14.85
N ARG A 10 7.53 6.80 -14.49
CA ARG A 10 7.29 5.43 -14.98
C ARG A 10 6.01 4.84 -14.43
N VAL A 11 5.71 5.06 -13.16
CA VAL A 11 4.42 4.69 -12.55
C VAL A 11 3.28 5.39 -13.27
N ALA A 12 3.36 6.70 -13.47
CA ALA A 12 2.33 7.47 -14.19
C ALA A 12 2.16 7.00 -15.64
N ALA A 13 3.25 6.67 -16.33
CA ALA A 13 3.19 6.15 -17.69
C ALA A 13 2.45 4.80 -17.74
N ARG A 14 2.79 3.86 -16.85
CA ARG A 14 2.11 2.56 -16.77
C ARG A 14 0.64 2.70 -16.36
N ALA A 15 0.37 3.51 -15.35
CA ALA A 15 -0.99 3.80 -14.88
C ALA A 15 -1.89 4.34 -15.99
N ARG A 16 -1.38 5.23 -16.85
CA ARG A 16 -2.13 5.74 -18.02
C ARG A 16 -2.33 4.70 -19.13
N GLN A 17 -1.44 3.72 -19.24
CA GLN A 17 -1.57 2.65 -20.24
C GLN A 17 -2.59 1.59 -19.80
N GLU A 18 -2.60 1.26 -18.51
CA GLU A 18 -3.46 0.22 -17.94
C GLU A 18 -4.85 0.76 -17.54
N SER A 19 -4.95 2.04 -17.18
CA SER A 19 -6.25 2.65 -16.86
C SER A 19 -7.02 2.98 -18.13
N GLY A 20 -8.24 2.44 -18.24
CA GLY A 20 -9.18 2.79 -19.31
C GLY A 20 -9.79 4.20 -19.17
N ALA A 21 -9.47 4.93 -18.09
CA ALA A 21 -9.99 6.26 -17.79
C ALA A 21 -8.88 7.23 -17.33
N ALA A 22 -9.16 8.53 -17.37
CA ALA A 22 -8.25 9.52 -16.82
C ALA A 22 -8.24 9.44 -15.29
N LEU A 23 -7.06 9.20 -14.70
CA LEU A 23 -6.86 9.25 -13.26
C LEU A 23 -6.83 10.70 -12.80
N THR A 24 -7.61 11.01 -11.75
CA THR A 24 -7.65 12.33 -11.13
C THR A 24 -6.76 12.32 -9.89
N PRO A 25 -5.64 13.06 -9.86
CA PRO A 25 -4.79 13.12 -8.67
C PRO A 25 -5.48 13.80 -7.49
N ALA A 26 -5.05 13.43 -6.27
CA ALA A 26 -5.50 14.06 -5.04
C ALA A 26 -4.96 15.49 -4.95
N THR A 27 -5.79 16.42 -4.47
CA THR A 27 -5.34 17.80 -4.23
C THR A 27 -4.50 17.89 -2.95
N PRO A 28 -3.69 18.97 -2.77
CA PRO A 28 -2.99 19.22 -1.51
C PRO A 28 -3.92 19.26 -0.29
N GLU A 29 -5.14 19.77 -0.46
CA GLU A 29 -6.16 19.82 0.58
C GLU A 29 -6.63 18.41 0.97
N GLN A 30 -6.83 17.52 -0.01
CA GLN A 30 -7.18 16.12 0.24
C GLN A 30 -6.05 15.36 0.96
N ILE A 31 -4.79 15.62 0.62
CA ILE A 31 -3.65 15.05 1.38
C ILE A 31 -3.71 15.53 2.83
N LYS A 32 -3.85 16.84 3.04
CA LYS A 32 -3.90 17.42 4.39
C LYS A 32 -5.09 16.90 5.19
N GLU A 33 -6.25 16.75 4.56
CA GLU A 33 -7.45 16.17 5.17
C GLU A 33 -7.20 14.73 5.58
N ALA A 34 -6.62 13.91 4.69
CA ALA A 34 -6.26 12.53 4.99
C ALA A 34 -5.30 12.44 6.17
N GLU A 35 -4.19 13.19 6.17
CA GLU A 35 -3.21 13.18 7.26
C GLU A 35 -3.83 13.64 8.60
N THR A 36 -4.72 14.64 8.56
CA THR A 36 -5.45 15.12 9.74
C THR A 36 -6.36 14.03 10.30
N SER A 37 -7.09 13.32 9.43
CA SER A 37 -7.97 12.21 9.82
C SER A 37 -7.19 11.01 10.37
N LEU A 38 -6.05 10.69 9.76
CA LEU A 38 -5.18 9.58 10.15
C LEU A 38 -4.43 9.84 11.46
N GLY A 39 -4.13 11.11 11.77
CA GLY A 39 -3.30 11.50 12.90
C GLY A 39 -1.78 11.30 12.67
N PHE A 40 -1.37 11.02 11.44
CA PHE A 40 0.02 10.90 11.03
C PHE A 40 0.21 11.37 9.57
N SER A 41 1.43 11.77 9.23
CA SER A 41 1.78 12.20 7.87
C SER A 41 2.04 11.02 6.95
N LEU A 42 1.71 11.18 5.66
CA LEU A 42 2.07 10.21 4.64
C LEU A 42 3.57 10.31 4.34
N PRO A 43 4.26 9.18 4.08
CA PRO A 43 5.61 9.21 3.54
C PRO A 43 5.68 10.02 2.24
N PRO A 44 6.74 10.80 1.99
CA PRO A 44 6.80 11.71 0.84
C PRO A 44 6.53 11.04 -0.52
N LEU A 45 7.01 9.81 -0.73
CA LEU A 45 6.73 9.09 -1.96
C LEU A 45 5.25 8.71 -2.09
N LEU A 46 4.60 8.29 -0.99
CA LEU A 46 3.19 7.92 -1.01
C LEU A 46 2.30 9.14 -1.29
N ALA A 47 2.58 10.28 -0.65
CA ALA A 47 1.87 11.53 -0.93
C ALA A 47 2.00 11.94 -2.40
N ARG A 48 3.22 11.86 -2.97
CA ARG A 48 3.47 12.18 -4.38
C ARG A 48 2.76 11.23 -5.34
N LEU A 49 2.64 9.94 -5.03
CA LEU A 49 1.85 9.01 -5.83
C LEU A 49 0.40 9.48 -5.94
N TYR A 50 -0.22 9.82 -4.81
CA TYR A 50 -1.59 10.30 -4.80
C TYR A 50 -1.76 11.65 -5.52
N GLN A 51 -0.79 12.56 -5.41
CA GLN A 51 -0.85 13.91 -6.00
C GLN A 51 -0.42 14.01 -7.47
N GLU A 52 0.43 13.10 -7.96
CA GLU A 52 1.01 13.18 -9.30
C GLU A 52 0.48 12.09 -10.25
N VAL A 53 0.03 10.96 -9.71
CA VAL A 53 -0.43 9.80 -10.51
C VAL A 53 -1.96 9.72 -10.50
N GLY A 54 -2.56 9.67 -9.32
CA GLY A 54 -4.01 9.50 -9.17
C GLY A 54 -4.43 9.35 -7.71
N ASN A 55 -5.63 9.78 -7.37
CA ASN A 55 -6.27 9.48 -6.08
C ASN A 55 -6.76 8.02 -6.07
N GLY A 56 -5.84 7.07 -6.15
CA GLY A 56 -6.13 5.64 -6.40
C GLY A 56 -6.39 5.32 -7.87
N GLY A 57 -6.83 4.08 -8.14
CA GLY A 57 -7.23 3.61 -9.49
C GLY A 57 -6.07 3.19 -10.40
N PHE A 58 -4.87 3.02 -9.86
CA PHE A 58 -3.69 2.49 -10.56
C PHE A 58 -2.92 1.54 -9.64
N GLY A 59 -1.91 0.85 -10.18
CA GLY A 59 -1.08 -0.07 -9.40
C GLY A 59 -1.31 -1.52 -9.80
N PRO A 60 -1.03 -2.47 -8.91
CA PRO A 60 -1.33 -3.90 -9.13
C PRO A 60 -2.80 -4.17 -9.46
N ASP A 61 -3.17 -5.38 -9.88
CA ASP A 61 -4.49 -5.70 -10.46
C ASP A 61 -5.71 -5.10 -9.73
N TYR A 62 -5.73 -5.17 -8.39
CA TYR A 62 -6.82 -4.64 -7.56
C TYR A 62 -6.80 -3.12 -7.34
N GLN A 63 -5.73 -2.48 -7.79
CA GLN A 63 -5.44 -1.05 -7.78
C GLN A 63 -5.38 -0.43 -6.38
N LEU A 64 -4.66 0.68 -6.28
CA LEU A 64 -4.62 1.47 -5.07
C LEU A 64 -6.01 2.03 -4.78
N LEU A 65 -6.43 1.91 -3.53
CA LEU A 65 -7.61 2.58 -2.99
C LEU A 65 -7.45 4.10 -3.15
N PRO A 66 -8.53 4.84 -3.44
CA PRO A 66 -8.53 6.28 -3.26
C PRO A 66 -8.07 6.64 -1.85
N LEU A 67 -7.25 7.67 -1.71
CA LEU A 67 -6.76 8.08 -0.39
C LEU A 67 -7.93 8.54 0.48
N ILE A 68 -8.74 9.45 -0.07
CA ILE A 68 -9.92 10.03 0.55
C ILE A 68 -10.94 10.42 -0.52
N ALA A 69 -12.22 10.27 -0.22
CA ALA A 69 -13.35 10.57 -1.08
C ALA A 69 -14.63 10.69 -0.23
N SER A 70 -15.67 11.32 -0.80
CA SER A 70 -16.98 11.45 -0.13
C SER A 70 -17.80 10.16 -0.13
N GLU A 71 -17.52 9.24 -1.03
CA GLU A 71 -18.24 7.97 -1.21
C GLU A 71 -17.26 6.84 -1.53
N GLY A 72 -17.68 5.60 -1.26
CA GLY A 72 -16.89 4.41 -1.52
C GLY A 72 -15.82 4.12 -0.47
N GLN A 73 -15.10 3.02 -0.69
CA GLN A 73 -13.99 2.60 0.16
C GLN A 73 -12.73 3.40 -0.19
N THR A 74 -12.04 3.89 0.83
CA THR A 74 -10.81 4.67 0.73
C THR A 74 -9.75 4.14 1.70
N ALA A 75 -8.48 4.45 1.48
CA ALA A 75 -7.40 4.11 2.39
C ALA A 75 -7.66 4.64 3.81
N VAL A 76 -8.13 5.90 3.94
CA VAL A 76 -8.48 6.52 5.22
C VAL A 76 -9.66 5.81 5.89
N SER A 77 -10.77 5.57 5.17
CA SER A 77 -11.93 4.90 5.75
C SER A 77 -11.62 3.45 6.15
N THR A 78 -10.80 2.75 5.37
CA THR A 78 -10.38 1.39 5.67
C THR A 78 -9.44 1.34 6.87
N TYR A 79 -8.49 2.28 6.98
CA TYR A 79 -7.67 2.38 8.19
C TYR A 79 -8.53 2.49 9.45
N HIS A 80 -9.52 3.40 9.47
CA HIS A 80 -10.40 3.58 10.62
C HIS A 80 -11.30 2.36 10.89
N ALA A 81 -11.74 1.67 9.84
CA ALA A 81 -12.57 0.47 9.99
C ALA A 81 -11.76 -0.73 10.56
N GLU A 82 -10.51 -0.87 10.14
CA GLU A 82 -9.62 -1.96 10.56
C GLU A 82 -8.87 -1.65 11.85
N GLN A 83 -8.97 -0.43 12.40
CA GLN A 83 -8.27 0.00 13.61
C GLN A 83 -8.83 -0.67 14.88
N ALA A 84 -8.64 -1.99 14.99
CA ALA A 84 -8.96 -2.80 16.14
C ALA A 84 -7.70 -2.99 17.02
N PRO A 85 -7.82 -2.82 18.36
CA PRO A 85 -6.72 -3.08 19.28
C PRO A 85 -6.11 -4.46 19.07
N HIS A 86 -4.78 -4.54 19.10
CA HIS A 86 -4.00 -5.78 18.91
C HIS A 86 -4.13 -6.47 17.54
N GLN A 87 -4.88 -5.91 16.59
CA GLN A 87 -5.04 -6.46 15.23
C GLN A 87 -4.36 -5.60 14.17
N TRP A 88 -4.51 -4.27 14.28
CA TRP A 88 -3.99 -3.33 13.30
C TRP A 88 -3.01 -2.34 13.93
N PRO A 89 -1.76 -2.25 13.44
CA PRO A 89 -0.79 -1.33 14.01
C PRO A 89 -1.09 0.13 13.70
N THR A 90 -0.89 1.00 14.69
CA THR A 90 -0.94 2.45 14.48
C THR A 90 0.07 2.88 13.41
N GLY A 91 -0.38 3.75 12.49
CA GLY A 91 0.45 4.33 11.44
C GLY A 91 0.69 3.41 10.23
N VAL A 92 0.03 2.25 10.17
CA VAL A 92 0.08 1.36 9.00
C VAL A 92 -1.17 1.59 8.15
N LEU A 93 -1.02 2.21 6.99
CA LEU A 93 -2.14 2.63 6.14
C LEU A 93 -2.45 1.55 5.07
N PRO A 94 -3.64 0.95 5.02
CA PRO A 94 -4.02 0.07 3.92
C PRO A 94 -4.19 0.89 2.63
N ILE A 95 -3.47 0.51 1.58
CA ILE A 95 -3.47 1.24 0.30
C ILE A 95 -4.07 0.44 -0.85
N LEU A 96 -4.23 -0.87 -0.71
CA LEU A 96 -4.78 -1.76 -1.73
C LEU A 96 -5.45 -2.96 -1.06
N HIS A 97 -6.64 -3.34 -1.54
CA HIS A 97 -7.40 -4.50 -1.05
C HIS A 97 -7.30 -5.66 -2.05
N TRP A 98 -6.64 -6.76 -1.69
CA TRP A 98 -6.41 -7.91 -2.59
C TRP A 98 -7.65 -8.82 -2.77
N GLY A 99 -8.68 -8.66 -1.96
CA GLY A 99 -9.77 -9.63 -1.82
C GLY A 99 -9.73 -10.28 -0.44
N CYS A 100 -10.81 -10.96 -0.01
CA CYS A 100 -10.81 -11.78 1.21
C CYS A 100 -10.21 -11.11 2.47
N ALA A 101 -10.47 -9.80 2.65
CA ALA A 101 -9.93 -8.97 3.73
C ALA A 101 -8.38 -8.88 3.80
N MET A 102 -7.70 -9.20 2.69
CA MET A 102 -6.26 -9.02 2.53
C MET A 102 -5.94 -7.60 2.07
N TYR A 103 -4.87 -7.03 2.60
CA TYR A 103 -4.44 -5.68 2.24
C TYR A 103 -2.94 -5.60 1.97
N ALA A 104 -2.54 -4.81 0.97
CA ALA A 104 -1.22 -4.17 1.00
C ALA A 104 -1.34 -2.89 1.83
N ALA A 105 -0.46 -2.72 2.81
CA ALA A 105 -0.44 -1.57 3.70
C ALA A 105 0.96 -0.97 3.81
N VAL A 106 1.04 0.34 3.99
CA VAL A 106 2.31 1.07 4.10
C VAL A 106 2.54 1.46 5.55
N ASP A 107 3.71 1.13 6.10
CA ASP A 107 4.12 1.65 7.40
C ASP A 107 4.58 3.12 7.27
N CYS A 108 3.68 4.04 7.61
CA CYS A 108 3.88 5.48 7.54
C CYS A 108 4.73 6.04 8.71
N THR A 109 5.12 5.19 9.66
CA THR A 109 5.90 5.63 10.83
C THR A 109 7.40 5.77 10.55
N VAL A 110 7.86 5.26 9.40
CA VAL A 110 9.27 5.30 8.99
C VAL A 110 9.43 5.87 7.57
N PRO A 111 10.49 6.63 7.27
CA PRO A 111 10.65 7.31 5.98
C PRO A 111 10.73 6.38 4.77
N GLN A 112 11.22 5.15 4.95
CA GLN A 112 11.37 4.16 3.87
C GLN A 112 10.02 3.63 3.38
N ALA A 113 8.97 3.79 4.19
CA ALA A 113 7.63 3.32 3.89
C ALA A 113 7.57 1.83 3.46
N PRO A 114 7.99 0.87 4.31
CA PRO A 114 7.84 -0.54 4.02
C PRO A 114 6.41 -0.89 3.60
N VAL A 115 6.28 -1.78 2.62
CA VAL A 115 4.98 -2.33 2.21
C VAL A 115 4.81 -3.67 2.90
N LEU A 116 3.72 -3.76 3.65
CA LEU A 116 3.30 -4.93 4.41
C LEU A 116 2.12 -5.59 3.70
N LEU A 117 2.04 -6.91 3.82
CA LEU A 117 0.85 -7.68 3.50
C LEU A 117 0.15 -8.03 4.81
N PHE A 118 -1.12 -7.68 4.92
CA PHE A 118 -2.05 -8.24 5.89
C PHE A 118 -2.83 -9.38 5.24
N GLU A 119 -2.71 -10.58 5.80
CA GLU A 119 -3.30 -11.81 5.30
C GLU A 119 -3.91 -12.56 6.50
N PRO A 120 -5.20 -12.33 6.80
CA PRO A 120 -5.87 -12.87 8.00
C PRO A 120 -6.40 -14.30 7.84
N ASN A 121 -6.38 -14.87 6.64
CA ASN A 121 -6.87 -16.21 6.33
C ASN A 121 -5.84 -17.32 6.62
N VAL A 122 -4.55 -16.97 6.80
CA VAL A 122 -3.49 -17.92 7.21
C VAL A 122 -3.48 -18.22 8.71
N ILE A 123 -4.18 -17.42 9.53
CA ILE A 123 -4.26 -17.63 10.97
C ILE A 123 -5.51 -18.44 11.32
N ALA A 124 -5.35 -19.48 12.15
CA ALA A 124 -6.46 -20.32 12.63
C ALA A 124 -7.06 -19.83 13.97
N GLU A 125 -6.36 -18.92 14.65
CA GLU A 125 -6.69 -18.35 15.96
C GLU A 125 -6.40 -16.84 15.95
N ASP A 126 -6.83 -16.10 16.98
CA ASP A 126 -6.67 -14.64 17.11
C ASP A 126 -5.21 -14.14 17.31
N ASN A 127 -4.20 -14.89 16.86
CA ASN A 127 -2.81 -14.41 16.85
C ASN A 127 -2.57 -13.50 15.63
N TRP A 128 -3.13 -12.30 15.70
CA TRP A 128 -3.06 -11.30 14.63
C TRP A 128 -1.62 -10.93 14.22
N SER A 129 -0.63 -11.16 15.08
CA SER A 129 0.77 -10.91 14.72
C SER A 129 1.29 -11.81 13.60
N ASP A 130 0.71 -13.01 13.45
CA ASP A 130 1.07 -13.96 12.39
C ASP A 130 0.38 -13.64 11.05
N ALA A 131 -0.60 -12.72 11.04
CA ALA A 131 -1.27 -12.25 9.82
C ALA A 131 -0.47 -11.16 9.07
N TRP A 132 0.65 -10.70 9.61
CA TRP A 132 1.44 -9.61 9.02
C TRP A 132 2.75 -10.10 8.41
N PHE A 133 2.95 -9.73 7.15
CA PHE A 133 4.13 -10.06 6.36
C PHE A 133 4.77 -8.78 5.81
N LEU A 134 6.09 -8.77 5.68
CA LEU A 134 6.85 -7.78 4.94
C LEU A 134 6.89 -8.20 3.46
N ASP A 135 6.21 -7.43 2.60
CA ASP A 135 6.25 -7.60 1.14
C ASP A 135 7.51 -6.93 0.58
N ALA A 136 7.74 -5.66 0.95
CA ALA A 136 8.94 -4.92 0.58
C ALA A 136 9.43 -4.03 1.73
N ASP A 137 10.74 -3.95 1.89
CA ASP A 137 11.42 -3.08 2.85
C ASP A 137 11.26 -1.59 2.56
N ASN A 138 10.88 -1.22 1.33
CA ASN A 138 10.61 0.15 0.94
C ASN A 138 9.59 0.24 -0.22
N LEU A 139 8.79 1.32 -0.21
CA LEU A 139 7.74 1.57 -1.21
C LEU A 139 8.30 1.70 -2.63
N SER A 140 9.49 2.27 -2.80
CA SER A 140 10.11 2.40 -4.13
C SER A 140 10.40 1.04 -4.76
N HIS A 141 10.88 0.09 -3.97
CA HIS A 141 11.19 -1.26 -4.40
C HIS A 141 9.91 -2.01 -4.77
N TRP A 142 8.86 -1.92 -3.95
CA TRP A 142 7.55 -2.51 -4.26
C TRP A 142 6.99 -2.03 -5.61
N LEU A 143 7.05 -0.72 -5.87
CA LEU A 143 6.64 -0.15 -7.15
C LEU A 143 7.51 -0.62 -8.33
N ARG A 144 8.83 -0.74 -8.13
CA ARG A 144 9.75 -1.27 -9.16
C ARG A 144 9.44 -2.74 -9.47
N THR A 145 9.10 -3.54 -8.47
CA THR A 145 8.71 -4.94 -8.63
C THR A 145 7.43 -5.04 -9.47
N TRP A 146 6.40 -4.25 -9.13
CA TRP A 146 5.20 -4.13 -9.96
C TRP A 146 5.52 -3.72 -11.39
N LEU A 147 6.28 -2.63 -11.58
CA LEU A 147 6.71 -2.12 -12.89
C LEU A 147 7.45 -3.17 -13.74
N SER A 148 8.18 -4.08 -13.11
CA SER A 148 8.94 -5.15 -13.78
C SER A 148 8.11 -6.39 -14.14
N GLY A 149 6.88 -6.50 -13.63
CA GLY A 149 6.04 -7.69 -13.83
C GLY A 149 6.53 -8.91 -13.05
N LYS A 150 7.31 -8.72 -11.98
CA LYS A 150 7.89 -9.80 -11.15
C LYS A 150 7.25 -9.91 -9.76
N ALA A 151 6.10 -9.27 -9.56
CA ALA A 151 5.45 -9.32 -8.28
C ALA A 151 4.84 -10.70 -8.00
N TRP A 152 4.85 -11.11 -6.73
CA TRP A 152 4.47 -12.45 -6.31
C TRP A 152 3.00 -12.79 -6.60
N TYR A 153 2.13 -11.78 -6.71
CA TYR A 153 0.69 -11.94 -6.98
C TYR A 153 0.35 -12.09 -8.47
N LEU A 154 1.33 -12.04 -9.38
CA LEU A 154 1.08 -12.10 -10.83
C LEU A 154 1.01 -13.53 -11.37
N ASP A 155 1.70 -14.49 -10.75
CA ASP A 155 1.70 -15.90 -11.15
C ASP A 155 2.19 -16.79 -9.98
N GLU A 156 1.35 -17.75 -9.59
CA GLU A 156 1.58 -18.68 -8.47
C GLU A 156 2.78 -19.62 -8.73
N GLU A 157 3.22 -19.79 -9.98
CA GLU A 157 4.36 -20.62 -10.38
C GLU A 157 5.69 -19.85 -10.47
N MET A 158 5.69 -18.55 -10.16
CA MET A 158 6.89 -17.70 -10.24
C MET A 158 7.96 -18.16 -9.26
N THR A 159 8.97 -18.86 -9.77
CA THR A 159 10.14 -19.31 -9.03
C THR A 159 11.39 -18.92 -9.84
N GLY A 160 12.17 -17.96 -9.35
CA GLY A 160 13.34 -17.47 -10.10
C GLY A 160 14.04 -16.27 -9.48
N GLU A 161 15.15 -15.83 -10.09
CA GLU A 161 15.91 -14.67 -9.65
C GLU A 161 15.08 -13.37 -9.74
N GLY A 162 14.85 -12.75 -8.59
CA GLY A 162 14.04 -11.53 -8.44
C GLY A 162 12.58 -11.78 -8.04
N TYR A 163 12.18 -13.04 -7.81
CA TYR A 163 10.97 -13.35 -7.06
C TYR A 163 11.24 -13.19 -5.55
N SER A 164 10.36 -12.47 -4.86
CA SER A 164 10.41 -12.30 -3.41
C SER A 164 9.00 -12.43 -2.86
N ALA A 165 8.69 -13.58 -2.26
CA ALA A 165 7.44 -13.77 -1.53
C ALA A 165 7.47 -12.97 -0.22
N PRO A 166 6.33 -12.43 0.23
CA PRO A 166 6.23 -11.77 1.53
C PRO A 166 6.71 -12.70 2.66
N GLN A 167 7.50 -12.16 3.59
CA GLN A 167 8.06 -12.90 4.73
C GLN A 167 7.41 -12.43 6.03
N PRO A 168 7.29 -13.26 7.09
CA PRO A 168 6.69 -12.81 8.35
C PRO A 168 7.31 -11.50 8.85
N TRP A 169 6.48 -10.51 9.22
CA TRP A 169 6.95 -9.20 9.65
C TRP A 169 7.40 -9.25 11.12
N PRO A 170 8.72 -9.22 11.43
CA PRO A 170 9.19 -9.53 12.79
C PRO A 170 8.74 -8.50 13.84
N GLN A 171 8.35 -7.30 13.41
CA GLN A 171 7.95 -6.21 14.28
C GLN A 171 6.47 -6.30 14.69
N ALA A 172 5.66 -7.14 14.03
CA ALA A 172 4.21 -7.24 14.25
C ALA A 172 3.88 -7.39 15.75
N LYS A 173 4.54 -8.31 16.45
CA LYS A 173 4.32 -8.58 17.89
C LYS A 173 4.52 -7.36 18.79
N HIS A 174 5.42 -6.45 18.42
CA HIS A 174 5.72 -5.25 19.19
C HIS A 174 4.89 -4.04 18.75
N ARG A 175 4.33 -4.08 17.54
CA ARG A 175 3.53 -3.02 16.94
C ARG A 175 2.03 -3.18 17.21
N LEU A 176 1.59 -4.39 17.54
CA LEU A 176 0.23 -4.73 17.95
C LEU A 176 0.07 -4.66 19.47
N THR A 177 0.17 -3.45 20.02
CA THR A 177 0.04 -3.17 21.47
C THR A 177 -1.25 -2.46 21.80
#